data_AF-A0A4P2QB82-F1
#
_entry.id   AF-A0A4P2QB82-F1
#
_cell.length_a   1.000
_cell.length_b   1.000
_cell.length_c   1.000
_cell.angle_alpha   90.00
_cell.angle_beta   90.00
_cell.angle_gamma   90.00
#
_symmetry.space_group_name_H-M   'P 1'
#
loop_
_entity.id
_entity.type
_entity.pdbx_description
1 polymer ?
#
loop_
_entity_poly.entity_id
_entity_poly.type
_entity_poly.pdbx_seq_one_letter_code
_entity_poly.pdbx_strand_id
1 'polypeptide(L)'
;MAKKPPIVRAGAGVAGDQGSQPARPERFHGSALAGAELDDVDLRGARFHDVALTEAELDDVDLRGARLHDVALTEAELDDVDLRGARLHDATLAGADLDDVSLAGARIHNATLAGADLDDVSLAEARIHNADAAATRWSDVNLRRARFEDSDLRDVEIVGSRIDGLTIDGVRIDHLLEAAKRQPGAAKRQPGAAKRQPGAAKRQPGAAKRQPGASSAPEATPKDTLSRKKKTRRPTPGR
;
A
#
# COMPACT_ATOMS: atom_id res chain seq x y z
N MET A 1 -18.27 -13.18 23.93
CA MET A 1 -18.12 -14.55 23.39
C MET A 1 -17.74 -14.39 21.93
N ALA A 2 -16.47 -14.59 21.57
CA ALA A 2 -16.07 -14.57 20.17
C ALA A 2 -16.74 -15.76 19.47
N LYS A 3 -17.53 -15.50 18.42
CA LYS A 3 -18.05 -16.58 17.57
C LYS A 3 -16.85 -17.21 16.88
N LYS A 4 -16.78 -18.55 16.87
CA LYS A 4 -15.73 -19.26 16.14
C LYS A 4 -15.81 -18.85 14.66
N PRO A 5 -14.67 -18.58 14.00
CA PRO A 5 -14.66 -18.13 12.61
C PRO A 5 -15.33 -19.16 11.66
N PRO A 6 -15.99 -18.69 10.58
CA PRO A 6 -16.57 -19.57 9.58
C PRO A 6 -15.46 -20.23 8.75
N ILE A 7 -15.40 -21.56 8.75
CA ILE A 7 -14.45 -22.33 7.93
C ILE A 7 -15.08 -22.58 6.57
N VAL A 8 -14.40 -22.20 5.50
CA VAL A 8 -14.80 -22.51 4.12
C VAL A 8 -13.89 -23.61 3.59
N ARG A 9 -14.46 -24.72 3.12
CA ARG A 9 -13.70 -25.82 2.52
C ARG A 9 -13.94 -25.86 1.01
N ALA A 10 -12.88 -25.81 0.23
CA ALA A 10 -12.95 -26.08 -1.21
C ALA A 10 -13.54 -27.48 -1.43
N GLY A 11 -14.62 -27.60 -2.21
CA GLY A 11 -15.07 -28.90 -2.73
C GLY A 11 -16.36 -29.52 -2.18
N ALA A 12 -17.36 -28.74 -1.76
CA ALA A 12 -18.73 -29.26 -1.61
C ALA A 12 -19.47 -29.39 -2.97
N GLY A 13 -18.80 -29.97 -3.97
CA GLY A 13 -19.33 -30.30 -5.29
C GLY A 13 -19.53 -31.81 -5.42
N VAL A 14 -20.64 -32.31 -4.88
CA VAL A 14 -21.38 -33.53 -5.23
C VAL A 14 -20.58 -34.77 -5.68
N ALA A 15 -20.66 -35.84 -4.88
CA ALA A 15 -20.43 -37.20 -5.33
C ALA A 15 -21.26 -37.50 -6.60
N GLY A 16 -20.59 -37.86 -7.69
CA GLY A 16 -21.23 -38.23 -8.93
C GLY A 16 -20.27 -38.19 -10.11
N ASP A 17 -19.71 -39.35 -10.42
CA ASP A 17 -19.14 -39.72 -11.72
C ASP A 17 -19.98 -39.15 -12.91
N GLN A 18 -19.29 -38.93 -14.04
CA GLN A 18 -19.72 -38.52 -15.39
C GLN A 18 -19.34 -37.08 -15.84
N GLY A 19 -18.22 -37.01 -16.58
CA GLY A 19 -17.99 -36.00 -17.63
C GLY A 19 -17.27 -34.72 -17.18
N SER A 20 -16.08 -34.51 -17.72
CA SER A 20 -15.19 -33.35 -17.54
C SER A 20 -15.83 -32.02 -17.98
N GLN A 21 -16.83 -31.53 -17.24
CA GLN A 21 -17.19 -30.12 -17.24
C GLN A 21 -16.24 -29.40 -16.29
N PRO A 22 -15.63 -28.26 -16.67
CA PRO A 22 -14.89 -27.46 -15.72
C PRO A 22 -15.81 -27.11 -14.56
N ALA A 23 -15.34 -27.33 -13.32
CA ALA A 23 -16.07 -26.98 -12.12
C ALA A 23 -16.58 -25.54 -12.25
N ARG A 24 -17.87 -25.32 -11.99
CA ARG A 24 -18.43 -23.97 -12.05
C ARG A 24 -17.72 -23.14 -10.98
N PRO A 25 -17.26 -21.91 -11.30
CA PRO A 25 -16.60 -21.08 -10.31
C PRO A 25 -17.53 -20.82 -9.12
N GLU A 26 -16.97 -20.87 -7.91
CA GLU A 26 -17.69 -20.62 -6.68
C GLU A 26 -18.27 -19.20 -6.64
N ARG A 27 -19.36 -19.01 -5.90
CA ARG A 27 -20.10 -17.75 -5.85
C ARG A 27 -20.45 -17.40 -4.42
N PHE A 28 -19.98 -16.25 -3.99
CA PHE A 28 -20.24 -15.66 -2.69
C PHE A 28 -20.95 -14.32 -2.91
N HIS A 29 -22.09 -14.14 -2.26
CA HIS A 29 -22.90 -12.94 -2.40
C HIS A 29 -23.51 -12.53 -1.07
N GLY A 30 -23.34 -11.26 -0.66
CA GLY A 30 -23.89 -10.74 0.60
C GLY A 30 -23.39 -11.46 1.85
N SER A 31 -22.27 -12.18 1.75
CA SER A 31 -21.82 -13.12 2.79
C SER A 31 -20.93 -12.40 3.80
N ALA A 32 -21.23 -12.57 5.08
CA ALA A 32 -20.38 -12.09 6.17
C ALA A 32 -19.45 -13.23 6.62
N LEU A 33 -18.21 -13.18 6.12
CA LEU A 33 -17.13 -14.14 6.33
C LEU A 33 -15.98 -13.48 7.12
N ALA A 34 -16.30 -12.55 8.02
CA ALA A 34 -15.28 -11.94 8.86
C ALA A 34 -14.59 -13.00 9.72
N GLY A 35 -13.25 -12.94 9.76
CA GLY A 35 -12.42 -13.94 10.41
C GLY A 35 -12.39 -15.31 9.72
N ALA A 36 -12.96 -15.48 8.52
CA ALA A 36 -13.04 -16.81 7.91
C ALA A 36 -11.66 -17.43 7.69
N GLU A 37 -11.57 -18.74 7.93
CA GLU A 37 -10.38 -19.54 7.59
C GLU A 37 -10.60 -20.09 6.17
N LEU A 38 -9.78 -19.62 5.22
CA LEU A 38 -9.85 -19.93 3.78
C LEU A 38 -8.50 -20.43 3.23
N ASP A 39 -7.50 -20.67 4.07
CA ASP A 39 -6.15 -21.07 3.64
C ASP A 39 -6.16 -22.32 2.75
N ASP A 40 -5.20 -22.40 1.82
CA ASP A 40 -5.00 -23.52 0.89
C ASP A 40 -6.21 -23.82 -0.04
N VAL A 41 -7.14 -22.90 -0.23
CA VAL A 41 -8.36 -23.10 -1.04
C VAL A 41 -8.15 -22.70 -2.51
N ASP A 42 -8.63 -23.53 -3.44
CA ASP A 42 -8.74 -23.18 -4.87
C ASP A 42 -10.04 -22.41 -5.14
N LEU A 43 -9.91 -21.10 -5.36
CA LEU A 43 -11.00 -20.18 -5.67
C LEU A 43 -10.84 -19.56 -7.07
N ARG A 44 -10.22 -20.31 -7.99
CA ARG A 44 -9.99 -19.82 -9.35
C ARG A 44 -11.28 -19.42 -10.05
N GLY A 45 -11.29 -18.19 -10.56
CA GLY A 45 -12.44 -17.63 -11.26
C GLY A 45 -13.68 -17.43 -10.37
N ALA A 46 -13.57 -17.63 -9.05
CA ALA A 46 -14.65 -17.42 -8.10
C ALA A 46 -15.19 -15.98 -8.18
N ARG A 47 -16.44 -15.81 -7.77
CA ARG A 47 -17.14 -14.54 -7.82
C ARG A 47 -17.57 -14.15 -6.42
N PHE A 48 -17.01 -13.05 -5.94
CA PHE A 48 -17.37 -12.37 -4.71
C PHE A 48 -18.07 -11.07 -5.09
N HIS A 49 -19.29 -10.89 -4.58
CA HIS A 49 -20.03 -9.65 -4.74
C HIS A 49 -20.66 -9.27 -3.41
N ASP A 50 -20.26 -8.13 -2.86
CA ASP A 50 -20.77 -7.64 -1.58
C ASP A 50 -20.45 -8.65 -0.44
N VAL A 51 -19.16 -8.92 -0.24
CA VAL A 51 -18.68 -9.94 0.72
C VAL A 51 -17.74 -9.28 1.72
N ALA A 52 -17.97 -9.55 3.01
CA ALA A 52 -17.08 -9.10 4.07
C ALA A 52 -16.13 -10.24 4.48
N LEU A 53 -14.84 -10.06 4.22
CA LEU A 53 -13.70 -10.92 4.58
C LEU A 53 -12.75 -10.16 5.53
N THR A 54 -13.27 -9.23 6.32
CA THR A 54 -12.49 -8.49 7.33
C THR A 54 -11.81 -9.48 8.28
N GLU A 55 -10.51 -9.31 8.51
CA GLU A 55 -9.68 -10.20 9.36
C GLU A 55 -9.69 -11.67 8.91
N ALA A 56 -10.05 -11.99 7.66
CA ALA A 56 -10.03 -13.37 7.16
C ALA A 56 -8.59 -13.84 6.90
N GLU A 57 -8.36 -15.14 7.12
CA GLU A 57 -7.12 -15.87 6.82
C GLU A 57 -7.28 -16.47 5.41
N LEU A 58 -6.47 -15.99 4.45
CA LEU A 58 -6.52 -16.36 3.04
C LEU A 58 -5.15 -16.83 2.53
N ASP A 59 -4.29 -17.34 3.41
CA ASP A 59 -2.92 -17.68 3.04
C ASP A 59 -2.89 -18.83 2.01
N ASP A 60 -1.96 -18.77 1.06
CA ASP A 60 -1.78 -19.79 0.01
C ASP A 60 -3.03 -20.00 -0.90
N VAL A 61 -3.97 -19.05 -0.97
CA VAL A 61 -5.20 -19.16 -1.77
C VAL A 61 -4.98 -18.86 -3.26
N ASP A 62 -5.56 -19.68 -4.13
CA ASP A 62 -5.57 -19.45 -5.57
C ASP A 62 -6.83 -18.71 -6.04
N LEU A 63 -6.72 -17.39 -6.23
CA LEU A 63 -7.77 -16.49 -6.72
C LEU A 63 -7.58 -16.08 -8.19
N ARG A 64 -6.84 -16.87 -8.99
CA ARG A 64 -6.57 -16.50 -10.39
C ARG A 64 -7.85 -16.25 -11.18
N GLY A 65 -7.91 -15.10 -11.83
CA GLY A 65 -9.07 -14.68 -12.61
C GLY A 65 -10.36 -14.48 -11.81
N ALA A 66 -10.31 -14.48 -10.48
CA ALA A 66 -11.45 -14.21 -9.62
C ALA A 66 -12.02 -12.80 -9.86
N ARG A 67 -13.27 -12.62 -9.45
CA ARG A 67 -13.98 -11.34 -9.51
C ARG A 67 -14.37 -10.94 -8.10
N LEU A 68 -13.75 -9.89 -7.59
CA LEU A 68 -13.98 -9.32 -6.28
C LEU A 68 -14.62 -7.94 -6.49
N HIS A 69 -15.94 -7.87 -6.33
CA HIS A 69 -16.70 -6.63 -6.45
C HIS A 69 -17.31 -6.29 -5.09
N ASP A 70 -17.08 -5.09 -4.58
CA ASP A 70 -17.53 -4.69 -3.23
C ASP A 70 -17.08 -5.71 -2.16
N VAL A 71 -15.79 -6.05 -2.14
CA VAL A 71 -15.23 -7.00 -1.17
C VAL A 71 -14.41 -6.25 -0.13
N ALA A 72 -14.73 -6.45 1.15
CA ALA A 72 -13.97 -5.90 2.26
C ALA A 72 -12.96 -6.94 2.75
N LEU A 73 -11.67 -6.68 2.52
CA LEU A 73 -10.49 -7.43 2.97
C LEU A 73 -9.71 -6.62 4.01
N THR A 74 -10.38 -5.73 4.75
CA THR A 74 -9.74 -4.91 5.79
C THR A 74 -9.05 -5.81 6.81
N GLU A 75 -7.76 -5.56 7.07
CA GLU A 75 -6.94 -6.33 8.02
C GLU A 75 -6.93 -7.85 7.76
N ALA A 76 -7.21 -8.29 6.53
CA ALA A 76 -7.11 -9.71 6.15
C ALA A 76 -5.64 -10.12 5.95
N GLU A 77 -5.36 -11.39 6.17
CA GLU A 77 -4.06 -12.04 5.93
C GLU A 77 -4.12 -12.71 4.54
N LEU A 78 -3.26 -12.29 3.61
CA LEU A 78 -3.22 -12.80 2.24
C LEU A 78 -1.80 -13.23 1.82
N ASP A 79 -1.03 -13.86 2.72
CA ASP A 79 0.34 -14.29 2.41
C ASP A 79 0.33 -15.31 1.25
N ASP A 80 1.27 -15.16 0.31
CA ASP A 80 1.43 -16.06 -0.85
C ASP A 80 0.17 -16.22 -1.77
N VAL A 81 -0.77 -15.27 -1.76
CA VAL A 81 -2.01 -15.35 -2.57
C VAL A 81 -1.80 -15.09 -4.06
N ASP A 82 -2.41 -15.93 -4.91
CA ASP A 82 -2.38 -15.78 -6.37
C ASP A 82 -3.64 -15.09 -6.94
N LEU A 83 -3.55 -13.77 -7.16
CA LEU A 83 -4.58 -12.94 -7.77
C LEU A 83 -4.32 -12.63 -9.26
N ARG A 84 -3.52 -13.44 -9.95
CA ARG A 84 -3.17 -13.14 -11.36
C ARG A 84 -4.40 -13.05 -12.25
N GLY A 85 -4.48 -11.96 -13.00
CA GLY A 85 -5.61 -11.67 -13.89
C GLY A 85 -6.96 -11.44 -13.19
N ALA A 86 -6.99 -11.35 -11.85
CA ALA A 86 -8.20 -11.07 -11.10
C ALA A 86 -8.76 -9.67 -11.39
N ARG A 87 -10.02 -9.46 -11.02
CA ARG A 87 -10.71 -8.17 -11.13
C ARG A 87 -11.15 -7.73 -9.74
N LEU A 88 -10.55 -6.67 -9.24
CA LEU A 88 -10.86 -6.05 -7.96
C LEU A 88 -11.55 -4.71 -8.27
N HIS A 89 -12.84 -4.63 -8.01
CA HIS A 89 -13.63 -3.43 -8.23
C HIS A 89 -14.28 -3.03 -6.90
N ASP A 90 -14.07 -1.79 -6.47
CA ASP A 90 -14.57 -1.30 -5.18
C ASP A 90 -14.11 -2.20 -4.00
N ALA A 91 -12.93 -2.81 -4.11
CA ALA A 91 -12.36 -3.67 -3.07
C ALA A 91 -11.63 -2.83 -2.01
N THR A 92 -11.83 -3.16 -0.74
CA THR A 92 -11.15 -2.48 0.37
C THR A 92 -10.12 -3.42 1.00
N LEU A 93 -8.84 -3.12 0.83
CA LEU A 93 -7.69 -3.86 1.38
C LEU A 93 -6.95 -3.03 2.45
N ALA A 94 -7.62 -2.06 3.08
CA ALA A 94 -6.99 -1.20 4.07
C ALA A 94 -6.42 -2.03 5.22
N GLY A 95 -5.12 -1.88 5.51
CA GLY A 95 -4.43 -2.62 6.56
C GLY A 95 -4.25 -4.11 6.30
N ALA A 96 -4.58 -4.61 5.11
CA ALA A 96 -4.36 -6.01 4.75
C ALA A 96 -2.86 -6.32 4.63
N ASP A 97 -2.48 -7.55 4.98
CA ASP A 97 -1.16 -8.09 4.70
C ASP A 97 -1.17 -8.72 3.30
N LEU A 98 -0.33 -8.21 2.41
CA LEU A 98 -0.21 -8.70 1.02
C LEU A 98 1.22 -9.17 0.72
N ASP A 99 2.00 -9.58 1.72
CA ASP A 99 3.35 -10.11 1.50
C ASP A 99 3.32 -11.24 0.44
N ASP A 100 4.30 -11.21 -0.47
CA ASP A 100 4.45 -12.18 -1.58
C ASP A 100 3.20 -12.37 -2.52
N VAL A 101 2.22 -11.45 -2.51
CA VAL A 101 1.00 -11.56 -3.35
C VAL A 101 1.25 -11.33 -4.85
N SER A 102 0.63 -12.15 -5.70
CA SER A 102 0.69 -12.02 -7.16
C SER A 102 -0.55 -11.35 -7.76
N LEU A 103 -0.48 -10.05 -8.06
CA LEU A 103 -1.50 -9.27 -8.79
C LEU A 103 -1.17 -9.11 -10.29
N ALA A 104 -0.32 -9.95 -10.86
CA ALA A 104 0.13 -9.76 -12.23
C ALA A 104 -1.02 -9.81 -13.24
N GLY A 105 -1.12 -8.79 -14.10
CA GLY A 105 -2.19 -8.63 -15.08
C GLY A 105 -3.58 -8.36 -14.48
N ALA A 106 -3.68 -8.15 -13.16
CA ALA A 106 -4.95 -7.85 -12.50
C ALA A 106 -5.53 -6.50 -12.96
N ARG A 107 -6.85 -6.35 -12.79
CA ARG A 107 -7.57 -5.09 -13.02
C ARG A 107 -8.12 -4.61 -11.70
N ILE A 108 -7.57 -3.53 -11.20
CA ILE A 108 -7.90 -2.91 -9.92
C ILE A 108 -8.57 -1.58 -10.23
N HIS A 109 -9.79 -1.39 -9.78
CA HIS A 109 -10.57 -0.18 -10.03
C HIS A 109 -11.27 0.26 -8.75
N ASN A 110 -11.14 1.52 -8.38
CA ASN A 110 -11.73 2.09 -7.16
C ASN A 110 -11.35 1.32 -5.88
N ALA A 111 -10.16 0.74 -5.82
CA ALA A 111 -9.74 -0.02 -4.65
C ALA A 111 -9.06 0.87 -3.61
N THR A 112 -9.24 0.54 -2.34
CA THR A 112 -8.54 1.18 -1.22
C THR A 112 -7.42 0.26 -0.75
N LEU A 113 -6.18 0.71 -0.89
CA LEU A 113 -4.94 0.06 -0.46
C LEU A 113 -4.26 0.83 0.69
N ALA A 114 -4.82 1.96 1.12
CA ALA A 114 -4.23 2.79 2.17
C ALA A 114 -3.94 1.96 3.44
N GLY A 115 -2.67 1.99 3.87
CA GLY A 115 -2.19 1.24 5.02
C GLY A 115 -1.99 -0.26 4.83
N ALA A 116 -2.25 -0.81 3.62
CA ALA A 116 -1.89 -2.19 3.31
C ALA A 116 -0.36 -2.37 3.28
N ASP A 117 0.11 -3.53 3.70
CA ASP A 117 1.48 -3.95 3.39
C ASP A 117 1.51 -4.42 1.93
N LEU A 118 2.50 -3.96 1.18
CA LEU A 118 2.64 -4.25 -0.25
C LEU A 118 4.07 -4.69 -0.56
N ASP A 119 4.86 -5.05 0.46
CA ASP A 119 6.22 -5.53 0.26
C ASP A 119 6.22 -6.84 -0.57
N ASP A 120 7.22 -6.99 -1.44
CA ASP A 120 7.41 -8.13 -2.34
C ASP A 120 6.25 -8.47 -3.32
N VAL A 121 5.20 -7.63 -3.37
CA VAL A 121 4.05 -7.79 -4.26
C VAL A 121 4.42 -7.70 -5.75
N SER A 122 3.78 -8.54 -6.57
CA SER A 122 3.87 -8.45 -8.03
C SER A 122 2.65 -7.78 -8.67
N LEU A 123 2.80 -6.52 -9.07
CA LEU A 123 1.84 -5.75 -9.87
C LEU A 123 2.17 -5.74 -11.37
N ALA A 124 2.99 -6.68 -11.84
CA ALA A 124 3.46 -6.68 -13.23
C ALA A 124 2.29 -6.71 -14.22
N GLU A 125 2.27 -5.78 -15.16
CA GLU A 125 1.20 -5.63 -16.18
C GLU A 125 -0.21 -5.38 -15.60
N ALA A 126 -0.33 -5.10 -14.29
CA ALA A 126 -1.59 -4.74 -13.68
C ALA A 126 -2.08 -3.38 -14.18
N ARG A 127 -3.41 -3.22 -14.19
CA ARG A 127 -4.08 -1.96 -14.52
C ARG A 127 -4.83 -1.48 -13.29
N ILE A 128 -4.36 -0.38 -12.73
CA ILE A 128 -4.86 0.23 -11.51
C ILE A 128 -5.49 1.58 -11.90
N HIS A 129 -6.77 1.74 -11.65
CA HIS A 129 -7.50 2.95 -11.99
C HIS A 129 -8.28 3.47 -10.78
N ASN A 130 -8.16 4.77 -10.48
CA ASN A 130 -8.84 5.43 -9.36
C ASN A 130 -8.66 4.69 -8.02
N ALA A 131 -7.46 4.15 -7.77
CA ALA A 131 -7.16 3.48 -6.50
C ALA A 131 -6.59 4.48 -5.49
N ASP A 132 -6.87 4.28 -4.21
CA ASP A 132 -6.23 5.01 -3.11
C ASP A 132 -5.13 4.15 -2.50
N ALA A 133 -3.87 4.48 -2.77
CA ALA A 133 -2.72 3.87 -2.13
C ALA A 133 -1.87 4.93 -1.41
N ALA A 134 -2.51 6.01 -0.93
CA ALA A 134 -1.76 7.06 -0.26
C ALA A 134 -1.08 6.54 1.02
N ALA A 135 0.12 7.05 1.29
CA ALA A 135 0.92 6.74 2.49
C ALA A 135 1.26 5.24 2.69
N THR A 136 1.34 4.45 1.61
CA THR A 136 1.82 3.06 1.67
C THR A 136 3.33 2.96 1.40
N ARG A 137 3.98 1.89 1.87
CA ARG A 137 5.36 1.53 1.51
C ARG A 137 5.35 0.36 0.55
N TRP A 138 6.15 0.45 -0.50
CA TRP A 138 6.34 -0.55 -1.54
C TRP A 138 7.82 -0.93 -1.57
N SER A 139 8.22 -1.95 -0.81
CA SER A 139 9.57 -2.54 -0.89
C SER A 139 9.58 -3.69 -1.88
N ASP A 140 10.57 -3.72 -2.77
CA ASP A 140 10.84 -4.84 -3.70
C ASP A 140 9.68 -5.22 -4.64
N VAL A 141 8.68 -4.34 -4.76
CA VAL A 141 7.49 -4.51 -5.61
C VAL A 141 7.85 -4.58 -7.09
N ASN A 142 7.23 -5.51 -7.80
CA ASN A 142 7.35 -5.62 -9.25
C ASN A 142 6.26 -4.81 -9.96
N LEU A 143 6.58 -3.58 -10.36
CA LEU A 143 5.71 -2.66 -11.11
C LEU A 143 5.95 -2.71 -12.63
N ARG A 144 6.63 -3.75 -13.14
CA ARG A 144 6.98 -3.85 -14.57
C ARG A 144 5.73 -3.77 -15.44
N ARG A 145 5.66 -2.78 -16.32
CA ARG A 145 4.53 -2.51 -17.23
C ARG A 145 3.18 -2.31 -16.51
N ALA A 146 3.19 -2.06 -15.20
CA ALA A 146 2.00 -1.67 -14.48
C ALA A 146 1.50 -0.30 -14.99
N ARG A 147 0.20 -0.06 -14.88
CA ARG A 147 -0.42 1.20 -15.27
C ARG A 147 -1.26 1.74 -14.13
N PHE A 148 -0.95 2.95 -13.68
CA PHE A 148 -1.76 3.70 -12.73
C PHE A 148 -2.42 4.87 -13.45
N GLU A 149 -3.74 4.94 -13.37
CA GLU A 149 -4.57 5.99 -13.97
C GLU A 149 -5.47 6.60 -12.89
N ASP A 150 -5.47 7.92 -12.72
CA ASP A 150 -6.34 8.64 -11.77
C ASP A 150 -6.22 8.20 -10.29
N SER A 151 -5.17 7.48 -9.93
CA SER A 151 -4.94 6.96 -8.57
C SER A 151 -4.33 8.01 -7.63
N ASP A 152 -4.50 7.81 -6.32
CA ASP A 152 -3.81 8.56 -5.28
C ASP A 152 -2.57 7.82 -4.82
N LEU A 153 -1.39 8.35 -5.16
CA LEU A 153 -0.09 7.83 -4.74
C LEU A 153 0.68 8.87 -3.91
N ARG A 154 -0.02 9.78 -3.23
CA ARG A 154 0.62 10.74 -2.31
C ARG A 154 1.30 9.99 -1.18
N ASP A 155 2.52 10.39 -0.85
CA ASP A 155 3.31 9.82 0.24
C ASP A 155 3.62 8.32 0.10
N VAL A 156 3.54 7.78 -1.10
CA VAL A 156 4.01 6.41 -1.37
C VAL A 156 5.53 6.37 -1.33
N GLU A 157 6.07 5.50 -0.50
CA GLU A 157 7.50 5.19 -0.47
C GLU A 157 7.80 3.99 -1.36
N ILE A 158 8.64 4.16 -2.38
CA ILE A 158 9.05 3.07 -3.28
C ILE A 158 10.54 2.77 -3.06
N VAL A 159 10.85 1.55 -2.64
CA VAL A 159 12.22 1.07 -2.35
C VAL A 159 12.44 -0.26 -3.04
N GLY A 160 13.61 -0.51 -3.64
CA GLY A 160 13.95 -1.82 -4.25
C GLY A 160 13.10 -2.26 -5.46
N SER A 161 12.07 -1.51 -5.83
CA SER A 161 11.04 -1.93 -6.76
C SER A 161 11.46 -1.88 -8.23
N ARG A 162 10.93 -2.80 -9.05
CA ARG A 162 11.15 -2.82 -10.51
C ARG A 162 10.09 -1.99 -11.23
N ILE A 163 10.49 -0.96 -11.96
CA ILE A 163 9.57 0.00 -12.60
C ILE A 163 9.61 -0.01 -14.14
N ASP A 164 10.23 -1.01 -14.76
CA ASP A 164 10.42 -1.05 -16.23
C ASP A 164 9.08 -0.99 -16.98
N GLY A 165 8.85 0.08 -17.74
CA GLY A 165 7.63 0.30 -18.50
C GLY A 165 6.40 0.68 -17.67
N LEU A 166 6.57 1.05 -16.40
CA LEU A 166 5.52 1.65 -15.56
C LEU A 166 4.97 2.91 -16.25
N THR A 167 3.64 3.02 -16.32
CA THR A 167 2.97 4.24 -16.78
C THR A 167 2.11 4.82 -15.67
N ILE A 168 2.20 6.12 -15.47
CA ILE A 168 1.36 6.88 -14.54
C ILE A 168 0.67 8.01 -15.32
N ASP A 169 -0.66 8.12 -15.20
CA ASP A 169 -1.47 9.18 -15.81
C ASP A 169 -2.55 9.63 -14.82
N GLY A 170 -2.83 10.94 -14.74
CA GLY A 170 -3.81 11.47 -13.78
C GLY A 170 -3.50 11.21 -12.29
N VAL A 171 -2.32 10.66 -11.95
CA VAL A 171 -1.98 10.25 -10.59
C VAL A 171 -1.70 11.47 -9.70
N ARG A 172 -2.29 11.47 -8.49
CA ARG A 172 -2.00 12.46 -7.44
C ARG A 172 -0.70 12.06 -6.72
N ILE A 173 0.32 12.91 -6.82
CA ILE A 173 1.62 12.74 -6.13
C ILE A 173 2.00 13.95 -5.26
N ASP A 174 1.18 15.00 -5.25
CA ASP A 174 1.49 16.25 -4.58
C ASP A 174 1.22 16.17 -3.08
N HIS A 175 2.28 16.01 -2.26
CA HIS A 175 2.19 16.17 -0.80
C HIS A 175 2.20 17.66 -0.35
N LEU A 176 2.59 18.61 -1.20
CA LEU A 176 2.90 19.99 -0.76
C LEU A 176 2.08 21.11 -1.40
N LEU A 177 1.50 20.91 -2.58
CA LEU A 177 0.85 22.00 -3.32
C LEU A 177 -0.53 22.38 -2.75
N GLU A 178 -1.30 21.44 -2.22
CA GLU A 178 -2.64 21.74 -1.66
C GLU A 178 -2.58 22.39 -0.26
N ALA A 179 -1.54 22.10 0.53
CA ALA A 179 -1.29 22.81 1.78
C ALA A 179 -0.86 24.27 1.54
N ALA A 180 -0.10 24.53 0.47
CA ALA A 180 0.32 25.87 0.09
C ALA A 180 -0.81 26.69 -0.58
N LYS A 181 -1.69 26.05 -1.36
CA LYS A 181 -2.85 26.72 -2.00
C LYS A 181 -3.96 27.09 -1.02
N ARG A 182 -4.01 26.47 0.16
CA ARG A 182 -4.99 26.75 1.23
C ARG A 182 -4.73 28.01 2.06
N GLN A 183 -3.68 28.78 1.80
CA GLN A 183 -3.54 30.15 2.35
C GLN A 183 -3.71 31.25 1.28
N PRO A 184 -4.94 31.74 1.06
CA PRO A 184 -5.16 33.07 0.55
C PRO A 184 -5.76 33.96 1.65
N GLY A 185 -4.95 34.85 2.22
CA GLY A 185 -5.48 36.07 2.85
C GLY A 185 -4.97 36.42 4.25
N ALA A 186 -3.77 37.00 4.33
CA ALA A 186 -3.42 37.88 5.45
C ALA A 186 -2.40 38.94 5.02
N ALA A 187 -2.80 39.85 4.13
CA ALA A 187 -2.05 41.08 3.92
C ALA A 187 -2.97 42.25 3.50
N LYS A 188 -3.96 42.60 4.33
CA LYS A 188 -4.44 43.98 4.34
C LYS A 188 -3.43 44.81 5.13
N ARG A 189 -2.46 45.39 4.43
CA ARG A 189 -1.61 46.47 4.97
C ARG A 189 -2.36 47.79 4.81
N GLN A 190 -2.72 48.45 5.91
CA GLN A 190 -2.99 49.89 5.91
C GLN A 190 -1.67 50.64 6.17
N PRO A 191 -1.41 51.79 5.52
CA PRO A 191 -0.27 52.62 5.83
C PRO A 191 -0.64 53.79 6.77
N GLY A 192 0.23 54.07 7.74
CA GLY A 192 0.20 55.27 8.59
C GLY A 192 0.46 54.93 10.06
N ALA A 193 1.31 55.59 10.84
CA ALA A 193 2.04 56.83 10.64
C ALA A 193 3.29 56.81 11.53
N ALA A 194 4.36 57.44 11.03
CA ALA A 194 5.59 57.69 11.75
C ALA A 194 5.37 58.64 12.95
N LYS A 195 5.94 58.29 14.11
CA LYS A 195 6.37 59.29 15.10
C LYS A 195 7.76 58.91 15.61
N ARG A 196 8.73 59.72 15.20
CA ARG A 196 10.10 59.79 15.74
C ARG A 196 10.07 60.52 17.09
N GLN A 197 10.90 60.10 18.03
CA GLN A 197 11.43 60.95 19.09
C GLN A 197 12.97 60.84 19.11
N PRO A 198 13.72 61.94 19.32
CA PRO A 198 15.16 61.93 19.43
C PRO A 198 15.60 62.00 20.91
N GLY A 199 16.66 61.28 21.27
CA GLY A 199 17.29 61.38 22.58
C GLY A 199 18.73 60.87 22.54
N ALA A 200 19.68 61.78 22.79
CA ALA A 200 21.12 61.62 22.59
C ALA A 200 21.85 60.98 23.78
N ALA A 201 22.97 60.27 23.53
CA ALA A 201 24.18 60.34 24.37
C ALA A 201 25.39 59.59 23.75
N LYS A 202 26.32 60.40 23.23
CA LYS A 202 27.80 60.36 23.24
C LYS A 202 28.58 59.09 23.70
N ARG A 203 29.56 58.71 22.84
CA ARG A 203 31.03 58.48 23.07
C ARG A 203 31.44 57.30 23.98
N GLN A 204 32.48 56.49 23.74
CA GLN A 204 33.68 56.50 22.87
C GLN A 204 34.35 55.06 22.88
N PRO A 205 35.54 54.80 22.28
CA PRO A 205 35.90 53.54 21.62
C PRO A 205 36.96 52.69 22.37
N GLY A 206 37.22 51.46 21.90
CA GLY A 206 38.38 50.67 22.34
C GLY A 206 38.65 49.39 21.54
N ALA A 207 39.79 49.39 20.84
CA ALA A 207 40.70 48.29 20.44
C ALA A 207 40.11 46.93 19.96
N ALA A 208 40.21 46.56 18.68
CA ALA A 208 41.39 46.02 18.00
C ALA A 208 41.97 44.73 18.61
N LYS A 209 41.75 43.57 17.97
CA LYS A 209 42.78 42.76 17.27
C LYS A 209 42.31 41.35 16.86
N ARG A 210 42.61 41.03 15.59
CA ARG A 210 43.10 39.72 15.05
C ARG A 210 42.11 38.57 14.80
N GLN A 211 41.78 38.38 13.52
CA GLN A 211 41.79 37.10 12.80
C GLN A 211 43.25 36.64 12.51
N PRO A 212 43.58 35.41 12.04
CA PRO A 212 42.73 34.47 11.29
C PRO A 212 42.86 32.97 11.68
N GLY A 213 42.00 32.12 11.09
CA GLY A 213 42.17 30.67 11.11
C GLY A 213 40.96 29.94 10.54
N ALA A 214 41.09 29.46 9.30
CA ALA A 214 40.09 28.69 8.57
C ALA A 214 40.25 27.17 8.79
N SER A 215 39.25 26.40 8.31
CA SER A 215 39.23 24.93 8.17
C SER A 215 38.87 24.17 9.47
N SER A 216 37.98 23.18 9.54
CA SER A 216 37.30 22.32 8.55
C SER A 216 36.05 21.69 9.22
N ALA A 217 35.13 21.21 8.39
CA ALA A 217 33.85 20.58 8.70
C ALA A 217 33.97 19.20 9.41
N PRO A 218 32.84 18.57 9.81
CA PRO A 218 32.78 17.55 10.86
C PRO A 218 32.85 16.11 10.34
N GLU A 219 33.36 15.19 11.17
CA GLU A 219 33.30 13.75 10.94
C GLU A 219 32.17 13.15 11.78
N ALA A 220 31.17 12.58 11.10
CA ALA A 220 30.04 11.86 11.67
C ALA A 220 30.40 10.37 11.79
N THR A 221 30.17 9.79 12.97
CA THR A 221 30.14 8.34 13.16
C THR A 221 28.70 7.86 13.19
N PRO A 222 28.29 6.88 12.35
CA PRO A 222 27.00 6.24 12.46
C PRO A 222 27.00 5.15 13.55
N LYS A 223 25.85 5.04 14.22
CA LYS A 223 25.53 4.05 15.24
C LYS A 223 25.26 2.69 14.60
N ASP A 224 25.90 1.65 15.12
CA ASP A 224 25.65 0.26 14.76
C ASP A 224 24.24 -0.18 15.17
N THR A 225 23.54 -0.65 14.16
CA THR A 225 22.38 -1.54 14.18
C THR A 225 22.76 -2.94 14.67
N LEU A 226 21.95 -3.56 15.54
CA LEU A 226 21.78 -5.02 15.53
C LEU A 226 20.40 -5.39 16.07
N SER A 227 19.48 -5.56 15.11
CA SER A 227 18.20 -6.21 15.29
C SER A 227 18.33 -7.71 14.96
N ARG A 228 17.75 -8.51 15.86
CA ARG A 228 17.11 -9.83 15.69
C ARG A 228 17.57 -10.81 14.60
N LYS A 229 17.95 -11.98 15.11
CA LYS A 229 18.06 -13.30 14.45
C LYS A 229 16.89 -13.62 13.50
N LYS A 230 17.17 -13.82 12.21
CA LYS A 230 16.35 -14.65 11.30
C LYS A 230 16.67 -16.13 11.56
N LYS A 231 15.64 -16.94 11.83
CA LYS A 231 15.71 -18.39 12.04
C LYS A 231 15.31 -19.06 10.72
N THR A 232 16.29 -19.40 9.89
CA THR A 232 16.06 -20.14 8.64
C THR A 232 15.73 -21.61 8.97
N ARG A 233 14.52 -22.07 8.61
CA ARG A 233 14.19 -23.49 8.53
C ARG A 233 14.27 -23.90 7.06
N ARG A 234 15.16 -24.84 6.77
CA ARG A 234 15.24 -25.56 5.49
C ARG A 234 14.05 -26.52 5.35
N PRO A 235 13.49 -26.72 4.15
CA PRO A 235 12.82 -27.95 3.80
C PRO A 235 13.81 -28.94 3.16
N THR A 236 13.77 -30.18 3.63
CA THR A 236 14.34 -31.38 3.04
C THR A 236 13.46 -31.87 1.88
N PRO A 237 14.01 -32.28 0.72
CA PRO A 237 13.25 -33.06 -0.25
C PRO A 237 13.31 -34.55 0.13
N GLY A 238 12.15 -35.16 0.33
CA GLY A 238 11.99 -36.60 0.48
C GLY A 238 10.90 -37.12 -0.44
N ARG A 239 11.30 -37.74 -1.55
CA ARG A 239 11.06 -39.16 -1.88
C ARG A 239 11.69 -39.51 -3.22
#